data_AF-J7R478-F1
#
_entry.id   AF-J7R478-F1
#
_cell.length_a   1.000
_cell.length_b   1.000
_cell.length_c   1.000
_cell.angle_alpha   90.00
_cell.angle_beta   90.00
_cell.angle_gamma   90.00
#
_symmetry.space_group_name_H-M   'P 1'
#
loop_
_entity.id
_entity.type
_entity.pdbx_description
1 polymer ?
#
loop_
_entity_poly.entity_id
_entity_poly.type
_entity_poly.pdbx_seq_one_letter_code
_entity_poly.pdbx_strand_id
1 'polypeptide(L)'
;MRELEDLEQDIDALEKEIESLKKRTADVKGEIRDKRLGGSRTKDTTNVVIQEFESVFEKFPQLYDILYNDYRPDASDNDDNDTNSVDSAGSNRANQTNNRSVSATATPVKTGKDKAHQQGNRSDEDLPEDEWVLKNQVPIEHQMFDQSVGDLLDTDILSSPSKRKRNPAQHGADTSRLHEKILLENAYRLFGITYFPVVDPADLQLNAETQKMVITREMLGVRFDVFNDQDSKFEKPFYVLLKKNLKAKVWEIFKHTIPGNIDVHSLFHTITGGLATSNNDIYLFSKEVYVRLVQSSLRLKHFNSLQERGLIEDLRGDLRSTNVSFMTGPRFMIDVKLTIQNNEVVSVYVKKGKEEVKSKLAMFLTGPIDDLEGKLKQLTVEKFV
;
A
#
# COMPACT_ATOMS: atom_id res chain seq x y z
N MET A 1 3.49 26.83 -0.63
CA MET A 1 2.27 27.61 -0.36
C MET A 1 1.14 27.15 -1.25
N ARG A 2 1.30 27.10 -2.59
CA ARG A 2 0.28 26.50 -3.48
C ARG A 2 -0.12 25.05 -3.11
N GLU A 3 0.84 24.24 -2.68
CA GLU A 3 0.61 22.81 -2.35
C GLU A 3 -0.05 22.57 -0.99
N LEU A 4 0.02 23.54 -0.07
CA LEU A 4 -0.75 23.48 1.19
C LEU A 4 -2.18 23.94 0.94
N GLU A 5 -2.36 24.94 0.08
CA GLU A 5 -3.67 25.41 -0.37
C GLU A 5 -4.43 24.31 -1.13
N ASP A 6 -3.75 23.47 -1.93
CA ASP A 6 -4.38 22.35 -2.65
C ASP A 6 -4.91 21.27 -1.68
N LEU A 7 -4.15 20.93 -0.64
CA LEU A 7 -4.57 19.98 0.41
C LEU A 7 -5.66 20.55 1.32
N GLU A 8 -5.61 21.84 1.64
CA GLU A 8 -6.70 22.53 2.35
C GLU A 8 -7.97 22.56 1.50
N GLN A 9 -7.85 22.79 0.19
CA GLN A 9 -8.97 22.73 -0.74
C GLN A 9 -9.57 21.33 -0.82
N ASP A 10 -8.75 20.29 -0.79
CA ASP A 10 -9.21 18.90 -0.72
C ASP A 10 -9.89 18.59 0.61
N ILE A 11 -9.36 19.08 1.74
CA ILE A 11 -10.01 18.95 3.05
C ILE A 11 -11.36 19.65 3.05
N ASP A 12 -11.44 20.89 2.58
CA ASP A 12 -12.69 21.65 2.47
C ASP A 12 -13.70 20.96 1.54
N ALA A 13 -13.23 20.38 0.44
CA ALA A 13 -14.06 19.61 -0.47
C ALA A 13 -14.58 18.33 0.22
N LEU A 14 -13.73 17.63 0.95
CA LEU A 14 -14.10 16.43 1.71
C LEU A 14 -15.06 16.75 2.86
N GLU A 15 -14.88 17.87 3.56
CA GLU A 15 -15.77 18.31 4.64
C GLU A 15 -17.15 18.71 4.10
N LYS A 16 -17.21 19.46 3.00
CA LYS A 16 -18.47 19.78 2.30
C LYS A 16 -19.17 18.53 1.79
N GLU A 17 -18.41 17.57 1.27
CA GLU A 17 -18.96 16.29 0.84
C GLU A 17 -19.47 15.49 2.04
N ILE A 18 -18.74 15.45 3.16
CA ILE A 18 -19.19 14.82 4.41
C ILE A 18 -20.50 15.46 4.90
N GLU A 19 -20.59 16.79 4.88
CA GLU A 19 -21.80 17.49 5.31
C GLU A 19 -22.98 17.23 4.38
N SER A 20 -22.73 17.23 3.06
CA SER A 20 -23.70 16.83 2.04
C SER A 20 -24.19 15.39 2.24
N LEU A 21 -23.27 14.45 2.50
CA LEU A 21 -23.59 13.05 2.78
C LEU A 21 -24.33 12.90 4.10
N LYS A 22 -23.96 13.62 5.15
CA LYS A 22 -24.69 13.64 6.43
C LYS A 22 -26.11 14.14 6.25
N LYS A 23 -26.29 15.23 5.49
CA LYS A 23 -27.61 15.77 5.15
C LYS A 23 -28.41 14.77 4.33
N ARG A 24 -27.83 14.19 3.27
CA ARG A 24 -28.47 13.16 2.45
C ARG A 24 -28.81 11.91 3.26
N THR A 25 -27.98 11.54 4.23
CA THR A 25 -28.26 10.42 5.14
C THR A 25 -29.40 10.77 6.10
N ALA A 26 -29.47 12.01 6.60
CA ALA A 26 -30.60 12.46 7.41
C ALA A 26 -31.90 12.50 6.60
N ASP A 27 -31.85 12.97 5.35
CA ASP A 27 -32.97 13.01 4.42
C ASP A 27 -33.43 11.59 4.05
N VAL A 28 -32.50 10.69 3.74
CA VAL A 28 -32.79 9.26 3.47
C VAL A 28 -33.31 8.57 4.73
N LYS A 29 -32.82 8.90 5.92
CA LYS A 29 -33.34 8.36 7.19
C LYS A 29 -34.75 8.89 7.49
N GLY A 30 -35.04 10.14 7.13
CA GLY A 30 -36.38 10.72 7.10
C GLY A 30 -37.28 9.99 6.12
N GLU A 31 -36.86 9.85 4.86
CA GLU A 31 -37.60 9.10 3.84
C GLU A 31 -37.79 7.63 4.20
N ILE A 32 -36.83 6.95 4.84
CA ILE A 32 -36.97 5.56 5.31
C ILE A 32 -37.98 5.49 6.45
N ARG A 33 -38.01 6.51 7.33
CA ARG A 33 -39.02 6.61 8.39
C ARG A 33 -40.42 6.85 7.79
N ASP A 34 -40.51 7.65 6.74
CA ASP A 34 -41.77 7.95 6.03
C ASP A 34 -42.21 6.78 5.13
N LYS A 35 -41.29 6.08 4.46
CA LYS A 35 -41.54 4.85 3.68
C LYS A 35 -41.84 3.63 4.56
N ARG A 36 -41.41 3.62 5.83
CA ARG A 36 -41.89 2.64 6.83
C ARG A 36 -43.34 2.89 7.26
N LEU A 37 -43.89 4.08 7.02
CA LEU A 37 -45.30 4.42 7.23
C LEU A 37 -46.14 4.36 5.94
N GLY A 38 -45.52 4.36 4.76
CA GLY A 38 -46.18 4.20 3.47
C GLY A 38 -45.36 3.29 2.55
N GLY A 39 -45.75 2.03 2.45
CA GLY A 39 -45.01 1.06 1.64
C GLY A 39 -45.14 1.33 0.13
N SER A 40 -44.00 1.44 -0.57
CA SER A 40 -43.82 0.94 -1.94
C SER A 40 -42.35 0.92 -2.37
N ARG A 41 -42.03 -0.02 -3.27
CA ARG A 41 -40.72 -0.36 -3.85
C ARG A 41 -40.31 0.59 -4.98
N THR A 42 -39.00 0.80 -5.17
CA THR A 42 -38.35 0.86 -6.51
C THR A 42 -36.82 0.69 -6.42
N LYS A 43 -36.23 0.27 -7.55
CA LYS A 43 -34.91 -0.32 -7.80
C LYS A 43 -33.95 0.64 -8.56
N ASP A 44 -32.66 0.34 -8.42
CA ASP A 44 -31.51 0.50 -9.37
C ASP A 44 -31.02 1.89 -9.81
N THR A 45 -29.81 2.28 -9.35
CA THR A 45 -29.05 3.49 -9.83
C THR A 45 -27.53 3.27 -10.00
N THR A 46 -27.03 2.04 -10.11
CA THR A 46 -25.58 1.74 -10.04
C THR A 46 -24.76 1.98 -11.33
N ASN A 47 -25.32 2.55 -12.40
CA ASN A 47 -24.66 2.52 -13.74
C ASN A 47 -24.15 3.86 -14.28
N VAL A 48 -24.22 4.97 -13.53
CA VAL A 48 -23.83 6.30 -14.04
C VAL A 48 -22.35 6.63 -13.77
N VAL A 49 -21.84 6.20 -12.61
CA VAL A 49 -20.49 6.57 -12.14
C VAL A 49 -19.38 5.91 -12.95
N ILE A 50 -19.60 4.69 -13.44
CA ILE A 50 -18.61 3.94 -14.23
C ILE A 50 -18.36 4.63 -15.59
N GLN A 51 -19.41 5.20 -16.19
CA GLN A 51 -19.32 5.85 -17.50
C GLN A 51 -18.62 7.20 -17.45
N GLU A 52 -18.81 7.97 -16.37
CA GLU A 52 -18.13 9.25 -16.20
C GLU A 52 -16.62 9.06 -16.04
N PHE A 53 -16.20 7.97 -15.40
CA PHE A 53 -14.79 7.68 -15.12
C PHE A 53 -14.02 7.21 -16.36
N GLU A 54 -14.60 6.33 -17.19
CA GLU A 54 -13.98 5.92 -18.45
C GLU A 54 -13.72 7.12 -19.39
N SER A 55 -14.60 8.12 -19.35
CA SER A 55 -14.44 9.36 -20.14
C SER A 55 -13.24 10.22 -19.74
N VAL A 56 -12.67 10.03 -18.55
CA VAL A 56 -11.49 10.78 -18.06
C VAL A 56 -10.20 10.21 -18.64
N PHE A 57 -10.09 8.88 -18.74
CA PHE A 57 -8.91 8.21 -19.31
C PHE A 57 -8.83 8.38 -20.83
N GLU A 58 -9.97 8.52 -21.50
CA GLU A 58 -10.02 8.92 -22.92
C GLU A 58 -9.51 10.36 -23.14
N LYS A 59 -9.75 11.26 -22.18
CA LYS A 59 -9.33 12.67 -22.27
C LYS A 59 -7.85 12.88 -21.95
N PHE A 60 -7.24 12.01 -21.15
CA PHE A 60 -5.86 12.17 -20.69
C PHE A 60 -5.05 10.87 -20.79
N PRO A 61 -4.68 10.43 -22.01
CA PRO A 61 -3.97 9.15 -22.22
C PRO A 61 -2.59 9.10 -21.56
N GLN A 62 -1.95 10.24 -21.34
CA GLN A 62 -0.66 10.35 -20.64
C GLN A 62 -0.70 9.94 -19.15
N LEU A 63 -1.89 9.81 -18.55
CA LEU A 63 -2.02 9.24 -17.19
C LEU A 63 -1.54 7.79 -17.15
N TYR A 64 -1.66 7.03 -18.25
CA TYR A 64 -1.19 5.65 -18.31
C TYR A 64 0.32 5.55 -18.10
N ASP A 65 1.10 6.45 -18.69
CA ASP A 65 2.56 6.42 -18.63
C ASP A 65 3.09 6.85 -17.25
N ILE A 66 2.38 7.73 -16.56
CA ILE A 66 2.73 8.20 -15.21
C ILE A 66 2.48 7.08 -14.19
N LEU A 67 1.34 6.40 -14.28
CA LEU A 67 0.99 5.26 -13.43
C LEU A 67 1.91 4.05 -13.62
N TYR A 68 2.56 3.94 -14.79
CA TYR A 68 3.50 2.86 -15.11
C TYR A 68 4.88 3.05 -14.48
N ASN A 69 5.37 4.29 -14.34
CA ASN A 69 6.75 4.56 -13.94
C ASN A 69 6.98 4.61 -12.42
N ASP A 70 5.93 4.84 -11.62
CA ASP A 70 6.03 4.95 -10.15
C ASP A 70 6.21 3.61 -9.41
N TYR A 71 6.21 2.47 -10.14
CA TYR A 71 6.38 1.14 -9.54
C TYR A 71 7.57 0.35 -10.12
N ARG A 72 8.70 1.03 -10.31
CA ARG A 72 9.99 0.33 -10.35
C ARG A 72 10.57 0.36 -8.93
N PRO A 73 10.58 -0.75 -8.18
CA PRO A 73 11.37 -0.83 -6.96
C PRO A 73 12.82 -0.60 -7.36
N ASP A 74 13.51 0.32 -6.71
CA ASP A 74 14.95 0.52 -6.88
C ASP A 74 15.66 -0.83 -6.71
N ALA A 75 16.13 -1.37 -7.83
CA ALA A 75 17.02 -2.52 -7.86
C ALA A 75 18.43 -2.02 -7.53
N SER A 76 18.65 -1.61 -6.29
CA SER A 76 19.96 -1.27 -5.74
C SER A 76 19.93 -1.48 -4.22
N ASP A 77 19.82 -2.74 -3.80
CA ASP A 77 20.17 -3.19 -2.44
C ASP A 77 20.20 -4.73 -2.41
N ASN A 78 21.02 -5.32 -3.28
CA ASN A 78 21.51 -6.69 -3.11
C ASN A 78 22.97 -6.69 -3.56
N ASP A 79 23.83 -6.08 -2.75
CA ASP A 79 25.28 -6.30 -2.77
C ASP A 79 25.59 -7.27 -1.63
N ASP A 80 25.47 -8.57 -1.94
CA ASP A 80 25.98 -9.65 -1.10
C ASP A 80 27.51 -9.56 -1.09
N ASN A 81 28.01 -8.88 -0.06
CA ASN A 81 29.42 -8.73 0.22
C ASN A 81 29.93 -9.99 0.94
N ASP A 82 30.12 -11.07 0.18
CA ASP A 82 30.92 -12.22 0.62
C ASP A 82 32.39 -11.94 0.28
N THR A 83 33.07 -11.34 1.24
CA THR A 83 34.52 -11.20 1.24
C THR A 83 35.16 -12.58 1.42
N ASN A 84 35.77 -13.10 0.36
CA ASN A 84 36.96 -13.93 0.49
C ASN A 84 38.05 -13.43 -0.45
N SER A 85 39.10 -12.94 0.19
CA SER A 85 40.40 -12.59 -0.34
C SER A 85 40.98 -13.65 -1.28
N VAL A 86 41.71 -13.22 -2.30
CA VAL A 86 43.10 -13.62 -2.58
C VAL A 86 43.60 -12.88 -3.84
N ASP A 87 44.59 -12.04 -3.59
CA ASP A 87 45.79 -11.75 -4.38
C ASP A 87 45.77 -11.12 -5.79
N SER A 88 46.57 -10.04 -5.84
CA SER A 88 47.57 -9.70 -6.87
C SER A 88 47.04 -9.07 -8.15
N ALA A 89 47.20 -7.75 -8.32
CA ALA A 89 48.43 -7.04 -8.72
C ALA A 89 48.66 -7.00 -10.24
N GLY A 90 48.93 -5.77 -10.74
CA GLY A 90 49.57 -5.49 -12.03
C GLY A 90 48.57 -5.30 -13.18
N SER A 91 48.24 -4.08 -13.60
CA SER A 91 49.07 -3.16 -14.42
C SER A 91 49.43 -3.70 -15.80
N ASN A 92 49.09 -2.89 -16.80
CA ASN A 92 49.63 -2.74 -18.17
C ASN A 92 48.68 -3.22 -19.29
N ARG A 93 48.13 -2.32 -20.11
CA ARG A 93 48.75 -1.40 -21.10
C ARG A 93 49.03 -2.10 -22.43
N ALA A 94 48.15 -1.77 -23.38
CA ALA A 94 48.37 -1.45 -24.79
C ALA A 94 49.17 -2.39 -25.73
N ASN A 95 48.65 -2.43 -26.96
CA ASN A 95 49.33 -2.72 -28.23
C ASN A 95 49.74 -4.18 -28.44
N GLN A 96 49.78 -4.73 -29.65
CA GLN A 96 49.34 -4.40 -31.00
C GLN A 96 49.66 -5.67 -31.81
N THR A 97 48.86 -5.96 -32.83
CA THR A 97 49.28 -6.50 -34.13
C THR A 97 49.94 -7.89 -34.26
N ASN A 98 49.35 -8.60 -35.23
CA ASN A 98 49.99 -9.26 -36.38
C ASN A 98 50.49 -10.72 -36.28
N ASN A 99 49.69 -11.56 -36.95
CA ASN A 99 50.02 -12.30 -38.17
C ASN A 99 51.08 -13.41 -38.14
N ARG A 100 50.58 -14.55 -38.65
CA ARG A 100 51.09 -15.40 -39.75
C ARG A 100 51.80 -16.70 -39.39
N SER A 101 51.09 -17.79 -39.79
CA SER A 101 51.56 -19.01 -40.49
C SER A 101 52.60 -19.87 -39.77
N VAL A 102 52.53 -21.21 -39.77
CA VAL A 102 52.78 -22.09 -40.92
C VAL A 102 52.09 -23.47 -40.68
N SER A 103 51.84 -24.14 -41.81
CA SER A 103 51.35 -25.51 -42.11
C SER A 103 51.78 -26.63 -41.13
N ALA A 104 51.16 -27.83 -41.08
CA ALA A 104 50.74 -28.65 -42.20
C ALA A 104 49.87 -29.87 -41.82
N THR A 105 49.09 -30.31 -42.81
CA THR A 105 48.83 -31.70 -43.22
C THR A 105 47.95 -32.64 -42.37
N ALA A 106 46.81 -32.99 -42.99
CA ALA A 106 46.42 -34.36 -43.39
C ALA A 106 45.10 -34.88 -42.79
N THR A 107 44.00 -34.59 -43.49
CA THR A 107 42.89 -35.54 -43.64
C THR A 107 43.29 -36.66 -44.61
N PRO A 108 42.71 -37.86 -44.48
CA PRO A 108 41.76 -38.22 -45.54
C PRO A 108 40.46 -38.85 -45.06
N VAL A 109 39.47 -38.57 -45.88
CA VAL A 109 38.07 -38.97 -45.93
C VAL A 109 37.95 -40.44 -46.37
N LYS A 110 36.94 -41.20 -45.88
CA LYS A 110 35.85 -41.80 -46.69
C LYS A 110 35.08 -42.95 -46.01
N THR A 111 33.78 -42.69 -45.85
CA THR A 111 32.59 -43.49 -46.26
C THR A 111 32.32 -44.88 -45.69
N GLY A 112 31.07 -45.07 -45.24
CA GLY A 112 30.34 -46.32 -45.50
C GLY A 112 29.41 -46.84 -44.40
N LYS A 113 28.16 -46.36 -44.42
CA LYS A 113 26.87 -47.04 -44.19
C LYS A 113 26.72 -48.33 -43.35
N ASP A 114 25.59 -48.32 -42.62
CA ASP A 114 24.70 -49.42 -42.21
C ASP A 114 25.02 -50.21 -40.92
N LYS A 115 24.22 -49.97 -39.86
CA LYS A 115 23.37 -50.99 -39.19
C LYS A 115 22.47 -50.39 -38.10
N ALA A 116 21.23 -50.89 -38.07
CA ALA A 116 20.13 -50.51 -37.20
C ALA A 116 20.14 -51.23 -35.83
N HIS A 117 19.37 -50.65 -34.90
CA HIS A 117 18.79 -51.22 -33.68
C HIS A 117 19.70 -51.84 -32.61
N GLN A 118 19.72 -51.23 -31.42
CA GLN A 118 19.34 -51.89 -30.16
C GLN A 118 19.19 -50.86 -29.01
N GLN A 119 17.95 -50.71 -28.53
CA GLN A 119 17.68 -50.36 -27.14
C GLN A 119 18.22 -51.49 -26.25
N GLY A 120 18.76 -51.16 -25.08
CA GLY A 120 19.08 -52.14 -24.06
C GLY A 120 19.79 -51.55 -22.85
N ASN A 121 19.02 -51.32 -21.78
CA ASN A 121 19.42 -51.29 -20.37
C ASN A 121 20.77 -50.67 -20.02
N ARG A 122 20.76 -49.36 -19.72
CA ARG A 122 21.56 -48.87 -18.60
C ARG A 122 20.71 -49.04 -17.35
N SER A 123 21.19 -49.86 -16.42
CA SER A 123 20.59 -50.08 -15.11
C SER A 123 20.35 -48.72 -14.41
N ASP A 124 19.13 -48.50 -13.95
CA ASP A 124 18.70 -47.32 -13.17
C ASP A 124 19.39 -47.21 -11.79
N GLU A 125 20.47 -47.96 -11.54
CA GLU A 125 21.14 -48.09 -10.23
C GLU A 125 22.30 -47.10 -10.03
N ASP A 126 22.78 -46.44 -11.09
CA ASP A 126 23.88 -45.46 -11.03
C ASP A 126 23.43 -44.02 -11.33
N LEU A 127 22.15 -43.70 -11.09
CA LEU A 127 21.67 -42.33 -11.16
C LEU A 127 21.96 -41.63 -9.81
N PRO A 128 22.50 -40.40 -9.82
CA PRO A 128 22.53 -39.54 -8.63
C PRO A 128 21.16 -39.51 -7.94
N GLU A 129 21.15 -39.50 -6.59
CA GLU A 129 19.93 -39.66 -5.79
C GLU A 129 18.82 -38.67 -6.20
N ASP A 130 19.21 -37.45 -6.55
CA ASP A 130 18.34 -36.39 -7.06
C ASP A 130 17.69 -36.75 -8.41
N GLU A 131 18.41 -37.40 -9.33
CA GLU A 131 17.85 -37.84 -10.61
C GLU A 131 16.97 -39.10 -10.47
N TRP A 132 17.32 -40.00 -9.55
CA TRP A 132 16.55 -41.21 -9.27
C TRP A 132 15.19 -40.89 -8.62
N VAL A 133 15.18 -39.97 -7.65
CA VAL A 133 13.97 -39.52 -6.95
C VAL A 133 12.99 -38.85 -7.91
N LEU A 134 13.47 -38.04 -8.85
CA LEU A 134 12.63 -37.37 -9.84
C LEU A 134 12.00 -38.34 -10.85
N LYS A 135 12.69 -39.44 -11.17
CA LYS A 135 12.25 -40.41 -12.17
C LYS A 135 11.22 -41.42 -11.63
N ASN A 136 11.30 -41.72 -10.33
CA ASN A 136 10.47 -42.75 -9.68
C ASN A 136 9.34 -42.21 -8.80
N GLN A 137 9.20 -40.89 -8.67
CA GLN A 137 8.03 -40.33 -8.00
C GLN A 137 6.77 -40.56 -8.86
N VAL A 138 5.80 -41.27 -8.27
CA VAL A 138 4.45 -41.37 -8.82
C VAL A 138 3.87 -39.95 -8.86
N PRO A 139 3.38 -39.46 -10.01
CA PRO A 139 2.75 -38.15 -10.10
C PRO A 139 1.63 -38.06 -9.08
N ILE A 140 1.81 -37.23 -8.05
CA ILE A 140 0.77 -36.97 -7.07
C ILE A 140 -0.15 -35.92 -7.70
N GLU A 141 -1.23 -36.39 -8.32
CA GLU A 141 -2.29 -35.50 -8.78
C GLU A 141 -2.98 -34.87 -7.58
N HIS A 142 -2.96 -33.53 -7.49
CA HIS A 142 -3.65 -32.79 -6.44
C HIS A 142 -5.18 -32.88 -6.65
N GLN A 143 -5.87 -33.77 -5.93
CA GLN A 143 -7.34 -33.85 -5.92
C GLN A 143 -8.05 -32.71 -5.16
N MET A 144 -7.30 -31.72 -4.64
CA MET A 144 -7.83 -30.64 -3.79
C MET A 144 -8.15 -29.35 -4.55
N PHE A 145 -7.83 -29.27 -5.84
CA PHE A 145 -8.15 -28.11 -6.68
C PHE A 145 -9.09 -28.53 -7.80
N ASP A 146 -9.98 -27.62 -8.19
CA ASP A 146 -10.87 -27.81 -9.34
C ASP A 146 -10.02 -28.08 -10.59
N GLN A 147 -10.46 -28.97 -11.49
CA GLN A 147 -9.69 -29.38 -12.67
C GLN A 147 -9.30 -28.18 -13.54
N SER A 148 -10.07 -27.08 -13.48
CA SER A 148 -9.79 -25.82 -14.15
C SER A 148 -8.57 -25.05 -13.62
N VAL A 149 -8.08 -25.40 -12.42
CA VAL A 149 -6.90 -24.79 -11.79
C VAL A 149 -5.72 -25.76 -11.76
N GLY A 150 -5.93 -27.04 -12.13
CA GLY A 150 -4.87 -28.03 -12.23
C GLY A 150 -3.79 -27.64 -13.23
N ASP A 151 -4.19 -27.02 -14.35
CA ASP A 151 -3.27 -26.52 -15.38
C ASP A 151 -2.37 -25.36 -14.88
N LEU A 152 -2.74 -24.67 -13.80
CA LEU A 152 -1.92 -23.61 -13.17
C LEU A 152 -0.86 -24.17 -12.22
N LEU A 153 -1.06 -25.39 -11.71
CA LEU A 153 -0.16 -26.07 -10.79
C LEU A 153 0.55 -27.18 -11.53
N ASP A 154 1.32 -26.78 -12.54
CA ASP A 154 2.04 -27.70 -13.42
C ASP A 154 3.11 -28.46 -12.60
N THR A 155 2.80 -29.68 -12.16
CA THR A 155 3.74 -30.56 -11.44
C THR A 155 4.91 -31.00 -12.33
N ASP A 156 4.82 -30.73 -13.64
CA ASP A 156 5.86 -30.98 -14.64
C ASP A 156 7.10 -30.07 -14.46
N ILE A 157 6.99 -29.02 -13.64
CA ILE A 157 8.11 -28.17 -13.22
C ILE A 157 9.07 -28.94 -12.29
N LEU A 158 8.55 -29.91 -11.52
CA LEU A 158 9.35 -30.73 -10.62
C LEU A 158 10.13 -31.80 -11.37
N SER A 159 9.68 -32.25 -12.55
CA SER A 159 10.25 -33.41 -13.26
C SER A 159 11.46 -33.08 -14.17
N SER A 160 11.78 -31.81 -14.43
CA SER A 160 12.99 -31.46 -15.22
C SER A 160 13.39 -29.96 -15.21
N PRO A 161 14.63 -29.61 -14.81
CA PRO A 161 15.14 -28.23 -14.84
C PRO A 161 15.16 -27.58 -16.23
N SER A 162 15.33 -28.37 -17.30
CA SER A 162 15.49 -27.89 -18.68
C SER A 162 14.20 -27.43 -19.36
N LYS A 163 13.02 -27.65 -18.75
CA LYS A 163 11.73 -27.15 -19.30
C LYS A 163 11.36 -25.74 -18.83
N ARG A 164 12.12 -25.11 -17.91
CA ARG A 164 11.91 -23.74 -17.41
C ARG A 164 11.86 -22.62 -18.48
N LYS A 165 12.22 -22.92 -19.74
CA LYS A 165 12.21 -21.96 -20.86
C LYS A 165 11.12 -22.20 -21.91
N ARG A 166 10.12 -23.05 -21.65
CA ARG A 166 8.95 -23.13 -22.54
C ARG A 166 7.97 -21.99 -22.24
N ASN A 167 8.14 -20.91 -23.01
CA ASN A 167 7.15 -19.94 -23.46
C ASN A 167 5.98 -19.59 -22.51
N PRO A 168 6.01 -18.40 -21.88
CA PRO A 168 4.81 -17.72 -21.35
C PRO A 168 3.76 -17.37 -22.42
N ALA A 169 4.09 -17.59 -23.71
CA ALA A 169 3.33 -17.08 -24.86
C ALA A 169 1.97 -17.77 -25.08
N GLN A 170 1.65 -18.88 -24.41
CA GLN A 170 0.31 -19.51 -24.52
C GLN A 170 -0.72 -18.97 -23.51
N HIS A 171 -0.29 -18.18 -22.50
CA HIS A 171 -1.19 -17.45 -21.59
C HIS A 171 -1.22 -15.92 -21.84
N GLY A 172 -0.62 -15.43 -22.93
CA GLY A 172 -0.43 -14.00 -23.18
C GLY A 172 -1.70 -13.13 -23.19
N ALA A 173 -2.87 -13.72 -23.49
CA ALA A 173 -4.15 -13.02 -23.45
C ALA A 173 -4.70 -12.85 -22.03
N ASP A 174 -4.51 -13.84 -21.15
CA ASP A 174 -4.96 -13.79 -19.76
C ASP A 174 -4.01 -12.98 -18.89
N THR A 175 -2.70 -12.98 -19.19
CA THR A 175 -1.73 -12.12 -18.49
C THR A 175 -1.98 -10.64 -18.77
N SER A 176 -2.33 -10.29 -20.01
CA SER A 176 -2.66 -8.90 -20.38
C SER A 176 -3.94 -8.41 -19.70
N ARG A 177 -5.00 -9.24 -19.67
CA ARG A 177 -6.24 -8.92 -18.94
C ARG A 177 -6.05 -8.85 -17.43
N LEU A 178 -5.22 -9.73 -16.87
CA LEU A 178 -4.87 -9.67 -15.44
C LEU A 178 -4.09 -8.39 -15.14
N HIS A 179 -3.17 -8.01 -16.01
CA HIS A 179 -2.41 -6.78 -15.89
C HIS A 179 -3.31 -5.54 -15.88
N GLU A 180 -4.27 -5.45 -16.81
CA GLU A 180 -5.28 -4.38 -16.83
C GLU A 180 -6.08 -4.31 -15.51
N LYS A 181 -6.47 -5.47 -14.95
CA LYS A 181 -7.18 -5.52 -13.66
C LYS A 181 -6.32 -5.04 -12.49
N ILE A 182 -5.04 -5.39 -12.48
CA ILE A 182 -4.10 -4.93 -11.45
C ILE A 182 -3.88 -3.41 -11.54
N LEU A 183 -3.73 -2.88 -12.76
CA LEU A 183 -3.63 -1.43 -12.96
C LEU A 183 -4.89 -0.70 -12.50
N LEU A 184 -6.06 -1.26 -12.81
CA LEU A 184 -7.34 -0.70 -12.38
C LEU A 184 -7.48 -0.73 -10.85
N GLU A 185 -7.11 -1.84 -10.20
CA GLU A 185 -7.09 -1.94 -8.73
C GLU A 185 -6.16 -0.89 -8.13
N ASN A 186 -4.96 -0.72 -8.68
CA ASN A 186 -4.00 0.28 -8.22
C ASN A 186 -4.55 1.70 -8.36
N ALA A 187 -5.22 2.01 -9.48
CA ALA A 187 -5.90 3.30 -9.66
C ALA A 187 -6.98 3.53 -8.60
N TYR A 188 -7.78 2.50 -8.27
CA TYR A 188 -8.76 2.60 -7.17
C TYR A 188 -8.10 2.76 -5.80
N ARG A 189 -6.88 2.27 -5.61
CA ARG A 189 -6.12 2.45 -4.36
C ARG A 189 -5.57 3.86 -4.17
N LEU A 190 -5.41 4.63 -5.24
CA LEU A 190 -4.96 6.03 -5.15
C LEU A 190 -5.95 6.93 -4.42
N PHE A 191 -7.24 6.55 -4.36
CA PHE A 191 -8.26 7.27 -3.57
C PHE A 191 -8.04 7.15 -2.04
N GLY A 192 -7.10 6.31 -1.60
CA GLY A 192 -6.70 6.19 -0.20
C GLY A 192 -7.57 5.28 0.65
N ILE A 193 -8.86 5.09 0.33
CA ILE A 193 -9.74 4.15 1.03
C ILE A 193 -10.23 3.09 0.05
N THR A 194 -9.90 1.82 0.31
CA THR A 194 -10.36 0.71 -0.54
C THR A 194 -10.93 -0.45 0.27
N TYR A 195 -11.88 -1.15 -0.35
CA TYR A 195 -12.46 -2.37 0.19
C TYR A 195 -11.94 -3.58 -0.55
N PHE A 196 -11.57 -4.60 0.21
CA PHE A 196 -11.11 -5.86 -0.35
C PHE A 196 -11.81 -7.03 0.33
N PRO A 197 -12.18 -8.07 -0.44
CA PRO A 197 -12.79 -9.26 0.13
C PRO A 197 -11.75 -10.03 0.95
N VAL A 198 -12.17 -10.50 2.13
CA VAL A 198 -11.37 -11.35 3.00
C VAL A 198 -12.23 -12.50 3.46
N VAL A 199 -11.62 -13.65 3.70
CA VAL A 199 -12.29 -14.82 4.26
C VAL A 199 -11.49 -15.30 5.45
N ASP A 200 -12.17 -15.55 6.58
CA ASP A 200 -11.55 -16.26 7.70
C ASP A 200 -11.46 -17.75 7.34
N PRO A 201 -10.26 -18.36 7.32
CA PRO A 201 -10.12 -19.79 7.06
C PRO A 201 -10.92 -20.65 8.03
N ALA A 202 -11.16 -20.18 9.27
CA ALA A 202 -11.95 -20.91 10.27
C ALA A 202 -13.44 -20.97 9.95
N ASP A 203 -13.93 -20.11 9.04
CA ASP A 203 -15.34 -20.01 8.66
C ASP A 203 -15.67 -20.69 7.34
N LEU A 204 -14.70 -21.37 6.74
CA LEU A 204 -14.88 -22.20 5.56
C LEU A 204 -15.42 -23.57 5.96
N GLN A 205 -16.62 -23.91 5.49
CA GLN A 205 -17.22 -25.22 5.68
C GLN A 205 -17.44 -25.91 4.35
N LEU A 206 -17.01 -27.16 4.26
CA LEU A 206 -17.30 -27.99 3.10
C LEU A 206 -18.77 -28.41 3.15
N ASN A 207 -19.54 -27.99 2.16
CA ASN A 207 -20.91 -28.47 2.01
C ASN A 207 -20.85 -29.88 1.41
N ALA A 208 -21.28 -30.88 2.18
CA ALA A 208 -21.23 -32.29 1.80
C ALA A 208 -22.04 -32.61 0.53
N GLU A 209 -23.11 -31.85 0.24
CA GLU A 209 -23.99 -32.07 -0.91
C GLU A 209 -23.43 -31.48 -2.21
N THR A 210 -22.79 -30.31 -2.13
CA THR A 210 -22.29 -29.60 -3.31
C THR A 210 -20.79 -29.78 -3.54
N GLN A 211 -20.07 -30.38 -2.57
CA GLN A 211 -18.61 -30.47 -2.54
C GLN A 211 -17.92 -29.09 -2.69
N LYS A 212 -18.64 -28.00 -2.42
CA LYS A 212 -18.13 -26.62 -2.49
C LYS A 212 -17.90 -26.07 -1.09
N MET A 213 -16.85 -25.28 -0.96
CA MET A 213 -16.56 -24.52 0.24
C MET A 213 -17.55 -23.35 0.35
N VAL A 214 -18.29 -23.31 1.45
CA VAL A 214 -19.24 -22.24 1.76
C VAL A 214 -18.69 -21.40 2.90
N ILE A 215 -18.71 -20.08 2.70
CA ILE A 215 -18.31 -19.11 3.72
C ILE A 215 -19.48 -18.95 4.69
N THR A 216 -19.27 -19.32 5.96
CA THR A 216 -20.30 -19.18 6.99
C THR A 216 -20.47 -17.73 7.45
N ARG A 217 -19.36 -17.02 7.67
CA ARG A 217 -19.33 -15.62 8.10
C ARG A 217 -18.60 -14.75 7.08
N GLU A 218 -19.31 -13.75 6.57
CA GLU A 218 -18.71 -12.76 5.66
C GLU A 218 -17.71 -11.88 6.40
N MET A 219 -16.59 -11.59 5.74
CA MET A 219 -15.59 -10.64 6.20
C MET A 219 -15.33 -9.58 5.13
N LEU A 220 -15.03 -8.37 5.59
CA LEU A 220 -14.72 -7.22 4.73
C LEU A 220 -13.46 -6.56 5.26
N GLY A 221 -12.46 -6.44 4.38
CA GLY A 221 -11.26 -5.67 4.65
C GLY A 221 -11.42 -4.24 4.17
N VAL A 222 -11.01 -3.29 4.99
CA VAL A 222 -10.81 -1.88 4.63
C VAL A 222 -9.33 -1.59 4.69
N ARG A 223 -8.80 -1.01 3.62
CA ARG A 223 -7.41 -0.59 3.49
C ARG A 223 -7.35 0.93 3.41
N PHE A 224 -6.41 1.51 4.15
CA PHE A 224 -6.12 2.93 4.20
C PHE A 224 -4.69 3.16 3.68
N ASP A 225 -4.57 3.86 2.55
CA ASP A 225 -3.31 4.28 1.95
C ASP A 225 -3.19 5.82 2.10
N VAL A 226 -2.24 6.28 2.91
CA VAL A 226 -1.93 7.70 3.08
C VAL A 226 -0.77 8.05 2.16
N PHE A 227 -0.96 9.03 1.28
CA PHE A 227 0.08 9.49 0.38
C PHE A 227 0.97 10.51 1.09
N ASN A 228 2.28 10.24 1.15
CA ASN A 228 3.25 11.22 1.60
C ASN A 228 3.83 11.97 0.40
N ASP A 229 3.41 13.22 0.28
CA ASP A 229 3.82 14.13 -0.78
C ASP A 229 5.31 14.54 -0.72
N GLN A 230 5.92 14.59 0.47
CA GLN A 230 7.35 14.94 0.60
C GLN A 230 8.26 13.92 -0.07
N ASP A 231 7.96 12.63 0.13
CA ASP A 231 8.70 11.53 -0.48
C ASP A 231 8.10 11.09 -1.82
N SER A 232 6.98 11.72 -2.23
CA SER A 232 6.13 11.31 -3.35
C SER A 232 5.81 9.81 -3.34
N LYS A 233 5.59 9.25 -2.14
CA LYS A 233 5.43 7.80 -1.90
C LYS A 233 4.29 7.55 -0.94
N PHE A 234 3.60 6.42 -1.11
CA PHE A 234 2.59 5.98 -0.15
C PHE A 234 3.25 5.48 1.14
N GLU A 235 2.71 5.91 2.28
CA GLU A 235 3.06 5.36 3.58
C GLU A 235 2.64 3.89 3.69
N LYS A 236 3.09 3.22 4.77
CA LYS A 236 2.67 1.85 5.06
C LYS A 236 1.14 1.80 5.23
N PRO A 237 0.42 0.91 4.50
CA PRO A 237 -1.03 0.84 4.59
C PRO A 237 -1.51 0.39 5.96
N PHE A 238 -2.63 0.97 6.40
CA PHE A 238 -3.37 0.51 7.56
C PHE A 238 -4.57 -0.33 7.14
N TYR A 239 -4.97 -1.26 7.99
CA TYR A 239 -6.04 -2.21 7.72
C TYR A 239 -7.05 -2.23 8.87
N VAL A 240 -8.32 -2.34 8.52
CA VAL A 240 -9.41 -2.70 9.43
C VAL A 240 -10.16 -3.88 8.82
N LEU A 241 -10.29 -4.95 9.59
CA LEU A 241 -11.04 -6.13 9.22
C LEU A 241 -12.36 -6.12 9.98
N LEU A 242 -13.45 -6.15 9.23
CA LEU A 242 -14.81 -6.26 9.74
C LEU A 242 -15.30 -7.69 9.54
N LYS A 243 -15.99 -8.23 10.54
CA LYS A 243 -16.58 -9.56 10.50
C LYS A 243 -18.06 -9.47 10.78
N LYS A 244 -18.87 -10.12 9.96
CA LYS A 244 -20.32 -10.06 10.06
C LYS A 244 -20.83 -11.07 11.08
N ASN A 245 -21.64 -10.59 12.01
CA ASN A 245 -22.27 -11.44 13.03
C ASN A 245 -23.42 -12.25 12.41
N LEU A 246 -23.43 -13.58 12.60
CA LEU A 246 -24.44 -14.49 12.06
C LEU A 246 -25.86 -14.18 12.54
N LYS A 247 -26.00 -13.76 13.81
CA LYS A 247 -27.31 -13.59 14.46
C LYS A 247 -27.92 -12.23 14.13
N ALA A 248 -27.11 -11.18 14.18
CA ALA A 248 -27.58 -9.80 13.99
C ALA A 248 -27.47 -9.30 12.54
N LYS A 249 -26.67 -9.97 11.69
CA LYS A 249 -26.27 -9.49 10.35
C LYS A 249 -25.61 -8.10 10.37
N VAL A 250 -24.98 -7.76 11.49
CA VAL A 250 -24.27 -6.51 11.75
C VAL A 250 -22.78 -6.75 11.57
N TRP A 251 -22.07 -5.76 11.03
CA TRP A 251 -20.62 -5.75 10.96
C TRP A 251 -20.01 -5.32 12.29
N GLU A 252 -19.00 -6.07 12.75
CA GLU A 252 -18.24 -5.77 13.95
C GLU A 252 -16.75 -5.69 13.61
N ILE A 253 -15.99 -4.85 14.33
CA ILE A 253 -14.54 -4.78 14.18
C ILE A 253 -13.92 -6.08 14.71
N PHE A 254 -13.23 -6.80 13.83
CA PHE A 254 -12.52 -8.02 14.18
C PHE A 254 -11.07 -7.72 14.57
N LYS A 255 -10.33 -7.02 13.70
CA LYS A 255 -8.92 -6.65 13.90
C LYS A 255 -8.62 -5.33 13.18
N HIS A 256 -7.64 -4.58 13.66
CA HIS A 256 -7.12 -3.42 12.95
C HIS A 256 -5.63 -3.23 13.21
N THR A 257 -4.94 -2.55 12.29
CA THR A 257 -3.53 -2.14 12.43
C THR A 257 -3.37 -0.65 12.68
N ILE A 258 -4.49 0.08 12.79
CA ILE A 258 -4.49 1.51 13.12
C ILE A 258 -3.82 1.73 14.48
N PRO A 259 -2.90 2.69 14.60
CA PRO A 259 -2.19 2.91 15.85
C PRO A 259 -3.12 3.39 16.97
N GLY A 260 -2.81 2.99 18.21
CA GLY A 260 -3.71 3.09 19.37
C GLY A 260 -4.04 4.52 19.83
N ASN A 261 -3.46 5.54 19.20
CA ASN A 261 -3.83 6.93 19.36
C ASN A 261 -5.21 7.29 18.77
N ILE A 262 -5.71 6.48 17.84
CA ILE A 262 -7.05 6.63 17.27
C ILE A 262 -7.92 5.56 17.89
N ASP A 263 -8.93 5.99 18.67
CA ASP A 263 -9.91 5.06 19.22
C ASP A 263 -10.90 4.62 18.15
N VAL A 264 -10.51 3.56 17.44
CA VAL A 264 -11.28 2.96 16.35
C VAL A 264 -12.63 2.43 16.84
N HIS A 265 -12.69 1.89 18.05
CA HIS A 265 -13.91 1.29 18.60
C HIS A 265 -14.93 2.37 18.99
N SER A 266 -14.49 3.43 19.66
CA SER A 266 -15.38 4.56 19.98
C SER A 266 -15.85 5.28 18.74
N LEU A 267 -14.97 5.43 17.73
CA LEU A 267 -15.34 5.98 16.42
C LEU A 267 -16.44 5.15 15.74
N PHE A 268 -16.23 3.85 15.68
CA PHE A 268 -17.18 2.93 15.07
C PHE A 268 -18.53 3.00 15.77
N HIS A 269 -18.56 3.00 17.11
CA HIS A 269 -19.79 3.11 17.88
C HIS A 269 -20.50 4.45 17.65
N THR A 270 -19.75 5.56 17.62
CA THR A 270 -20.30 6.92 17.43
C THR A 270 -20.97 7.07 16.06
N ILE A 271 -20.35 6.56 15.00
CA ILE A 271 -20.84 6.74 13.63
C ILE A 271 -22.00 5.79 13.32
N THR A 272 -21.88 4.54 13.76
CA THR A 272 -22.84 3.49 13.42
C THR A 272 -23.97 3.38 14.44
N GLY A 273 -23.88 4.11 15.56
CA GLY A 273 -24.74 3.89 16.74
C GLY A 273 -24.59 2.49 17.34
N GLY A 274 -23.47 1.81 17.05
CA GLY A 274 -23.20 0.42 17.44
C GLY A 274 -23.75 -0.64 16.49
N LEU A 275 -24.37 -0.28 15.36
CA LEU A 275 -25.00 -1.23 14.43
C LEU A 275 -24.67 -0.89 12.96
N ALA A 276 -23.51 -1.29 12.48
CA ALA A 276 -23.17 -1.17 11.06
C ALA A 276 -23.90 -2.23 10.23
N THR A 277 -24.94 -1.82 9.49
CA THR A 277 -25.73 -2.74 8.64
C THR A 277 -25.55 -2.46 7.15
N SER A 278 -25.18 -1.22 6.80
CA SER A 278 -24.96 -0.80 5.41
C SER A 278 -23.48 -0.62 5.12
N ASN A 279 -23.09 -0.85 3.85
CA ASN A 279 -21.76 -0.50 3.36
C ASN A 279 -21.49 1.02 3.45
N ASN A 280 -22.54 1.85 3.41
CA ASN A 280 -22.39 3.30 3.58
C ASN A 280 -21.97 3.67 5.01
N ASP A 281 -22.46 2.95 6.03
CA ASP A 281 -22.07 3.19 7.43
C ASP A 281 -20.58 2.87 7.62
N ILE A 282 -20.15 1.76 7.01
CA ILE A 282 -18.74 1.35 6.97
C ILE A 282 -17.89 2.40 6.25
N TYR A 283 -18.40 3.00 5.16
CA TYR A 283 -17.72 4.04 4.42
C TYR A 283 -17.56 5.33 5.21
N LEU A 284 -18.60 5.80 5.89
CA LEU A 284 -18.51 6.95 6.78
C LEU A 284 -17.51 6.72 7.91
N PHE A 285 -17.53 5.53 8.51
CA PHE A 285 -16.54 5.13 9.50
C PHE A 285 -15.11 5.13 8.92
N SER A 286 -14.93 4.57 7.73
CA SER A 286 -13.64 4.52 7.05
C SER A 286 -13.12 5.94 6.76
N LYS A 287 -13.99 6.83 6.28
CA LYS A 287 -13.64 8.23 5.98
C LYS A 287 -13.19 8.98 7.23
N GLU A 288 -13.90 8.83 8.36
CA GLU A 288 -13.51 9.47 9.61
C GLU A 288 -12.13 8.98 10.11
N VAL A 289 -11.89 7.67 10.05
CA VAL A 289 -10.58 7.09 10.41
C VAL A 289 -9.50 7.65 9.49
N TYR A 290 -9.74 7.67 8.19
CA TYR A 290 -8.80 8.17 7.19
C TYR A 290 -8.44 9.64 7.43
N VAL A 291 -9.43 10.50 7.68
CA VAL A 291 -9.20 11.93 8.00
C VAL A 291 -8.26 12.07 9.20
N ARG A 292 -8.42 11.26 10.25
CA ARG A 292 -7.52 11.35 11.42
C ARG A 292 -6.11 10.84 11.15
N LEU A 293 -5.95 9.87 10.25
CA LEU A 293 -4.65 9.42 9.79
C LEU A 293 -3.96 10.52 8.97
N VAL A 294 -4.66 11.09 8.00
CA VAL A 294 -4.16 12.19 7.16
C VAL A 294 -3.80 13.41 8.01
N GLN A 295 -4.65 13.84 8.94
CA GLN A 295 -4.32 14.94 9.87
C GLN A 295 -3.07 14.68 10.70
N SER A 296 -2.84 13.43 11.11
CA SER A 296 -1.64 13.08 11.87
C SER A 296 -0.38 13.16 11.00
N SER A 297 -0.46 12.67 9.76
CA SER A 297 0.64 12.78 8.78
C SER A 297 0.91 14.24 8.39
N LEU A 298 -0.14 15.04 8.12
CA LEU A 298 -0.02 16.46 7.77
C LEU A 298 0.67 17.28 8.85
N ARG A 299 0.31 17.05 10.13
CA ARG A 299 0.99 17.74 11.24
C ARG A 299 2.47 17.40 11.30
N LEU A 300 2.82 16.12 11.12
CA LEU A 300 4.22 15.70 11.08
C LEU A 300 4.96 16.37 9.92
N LYS A 301 4.35 16.41 8.73
CA LYS A 301 4.85 17.13 7.54
C LYS A 301 5.11 18.61 7.86
N HIS A 302 4.15 19.28 8.50
CA HIS A 302 4.30 20.70 8.85
C HIS A 302 5.52 20.94 9.74
N PHE A 303 5.71 20.14 10.79
CA PHE A 303 6.89 20.28 11.66
C PHE A 303 8.20 19.92 10.97
N ASN A 304 8.22 18.89 10.13
CA ASN A 304 9.42 18.55 9.36
C ASN A 304 9.81 19.71 8.41
N SER A 305 8.83 20.33 7.74
CA SER A 305 9.09 21.50 6.88
C SER A 305 9.64 22.69 7.66
N LEU A 306 9.17 22.92 8.90
CA LEU A 306 9.72 23.97 9.78
C LEU A 306 11.18 23.68 10.15
N GLN A 307 11.53 22.40 10.34
CA GLN A 307 12.89 21.97 10.65
C GLN A 307 13.83 22.12 9.45
N GLU A 308 13.40 21.72 8.25
CA GLU A 308 14.16 21.88 7.01
C GLU A 308 14.46 23.35 6.68
N ARG A 309 13.53 24.25 7.01
CA ARG A 309 13.70 25.70 6.88
C ARG A 309 14.62 26.30 7.95
N GLY A 310 15.08 25.50 8.91
CA GLY A 310 15.94 25.95 10.02
C GLY A 310 15.25 26.88 11.01
N LEU A 311 13.91 26.88 11.05
CA LEU A 311 13.14 27.66 12.03
C LEU A 311 13.13 26.97 13.40
N ILE A 312 13.18 25.64 13.38
CA ILE A 312 13.24 24.79 14.56
C ILE A 312 14.39 23.77 14.43
N GLU A 313 14.98 23.41 15.57
CA GLU A 313 16.03 22.41 15.72
C GLU A 313 15.57 21.35 16.74
N ASP A 314 16.18 20.18 16.72
CA ASP A 314 15.93 19.08 17.68
C ASP A 314 14.43 18.75 17.87
N LEU A 315 13.69 18.63 16.76
CA LEU A 315 12.29 18.23 16.77
C LEU A 315 12.12 16.84 17.40
N ARG A 316 11.32 16.77 18.46
CA ARG A 316 10.89 15.56 19.14
C ARG A 316 9.37 15.56 19.22
N GLY A 317 8.74 14.72 18.42
CA GLY A 317 7.29 14.55 18.40
C GLY A 317 6.84 13.21 18.98
N ASP A 318 5.64 13.20 19.53
CA ASP A 318 4.89 11.96 19.72
C ASP A 318 4.43 11.41 18.36
N LEU A 319 4.02 10.13 18.30
CA LEU A 319 3.54 9.46 17.08
C LEU A 319 2.38 10.16 16.35
N ARG A 320 1.67 11.08 17.02
CA ARG A 320 0.55 11.86 16.48
C ARG A 320 0.91 13.28 16.06
N SER A 321 2.12 13.72 16.38
CA SER A 321 2.51 15.12 16.43
C SER A 321 1.55 15.97 17.29
N THR A 322 0.95 15.40 18.34
CA THR A 322 0.10 16.13 19.29
C THR A 322 0.90 16.81 20.38
N ASN A 323 1.95 16.17 20.88
CA ASN A 323 2.93 16.85 21.70
C ASN A 323 4.22 16.90 20.91
N VAL A 324 4.72 18.12 20.75
CA VAL A 324 5.92 18.37 19.97
C VAL A 324 6.84 19.24 20.80
N SER A 325 8.08 18.81 20.97
CA SER A 325 9.11 19.57 21.64
C SER A 325 10.19 19.90 20.62
N PHE A 326 10.58 21.16 20.52
CA PHE A 326 11.65 21.57 19.63
C PHE A 326 12.40 22.75 20.25
N MET A 327 13.61 22.98 19.75
CA MET A 327 14.34 24.20 20.01
C MET A 327 14.03 25.23 18.93
N THR A 328 13.71 26.45 19.33
CA THR A 328 13.71 27.57 18.38
C THR A 328 15.12 27.75 17.82
N GLY A 329 15.26 28.07 16.53
CA GLY A 329 16.54 28.12 15.81
C GLY A 329 17.68 28.91 16.48
N PRO A 330 18.86 28.95 15.84
CA PRO A 330 20.17 29.13 16.49
C PRO A 330 20.36 30.47 17.24
N ARG A 331 19.48 31.45 17.03
CA ARG A 331 19.52 32.76 17.70
C ARG A 331 18.93 32.76 19.11
N PHE A 332 17.90 31.97 19.40
CA PHE A 332 17.15 32.06 20.65
C PHE A 332 17.36 30.83 21.56
N MET A 333 17.64 29.65 20.99
CA MET A 333 17.88 28.40 21.73
C MET A 333 16.88 28.15 22.89
N ILE A 334 15.60 28.45 22.65
CA ILE A 334 14.52 28.24 23.61
C ILE A 334 13.91 26.86 23.35
N ASP A 335 13.87 26.03 24.40
CA ASP A 335 13.20 24.73 24.40
C ASP A 335 11.70 24.96 24.62
N VAL A 336 10.91 24.70 23.57
CA VAL A 336 9.47 24.91 23.49
C VAL A 336 8.77 23.56 23.33
N LYS A 337 7.76 23.33 24.16
CA LYS A 337 6.87 22.17 24.06
C LYS A 337 5.46 22.62 23.77
N LEU A 338 4.91 22.16 22.66
CA LEU A 338 3.55 22.42 22.20
C LEU A 338 2.66 21.22 22.48
N THR A 339 1.41 21.49 22.83
CA THR A 339 0.32 20.52 22.80
C THR A 339 -0.74 21.00 21.83
N ILE A 340 -1.09 20.13 20.89
CA ILE A 340 -1.87 20.44 19.70
C ILE A 340 -3.12 19.56 19.71
N GLN A 341 -4.27 20.20 19.49
CA GLN A 341 -5.56 19.53 19.31
C GLN A 341 -6.26 20.14 18.11
N ASN A 342 -6.86 19.31 17.25
CA ASN A 342 -7.60 19.77 16.06
C ASN A 342 -6.84 20.79 15.18
N ASN A 343 -5.55 20.55 14.92
CA ASN A 343 -4.64 21.45 14.19
C ASN A 343 -4.46 22.86 14.81
N GLU A 344 -4.79 23.02 16.09
CA GLU A 344 -4.52 24.22 16.86
C GLU A 344 -3.57 23.93 18.02
N VAL A 345 -2.64 24.84 18.24
CA VAL A 345 -1.77 24.87 19.42
C VAL A 345 -2.62 25.33 20.60
N VAL A 346 -2.97 24.39 21.49
CA VAL A 346 -3.80 24.65 22.68
C VAL A 346 -2.95 25.10 23.86
N SER A 347 -1.76 24.54 24.03
CA SER A 347 -0.87 24.95 25.10
C SER A 347 0.59 24.95 24.68
N VAL A 348 1.32 25.92 25.23
CA VAL A 348 2.74 26.13 24.98
C VAL A 348 3.47 26.17 26.32
N TYR A 349 4.49 25.35 26.44
CA TYR A 349 5.38 25.32 27.59
C TYR A 349 6.79 25.74 27.18
N VAL A 350 7.36 26.71 27.88
CA VAL A 350 8.67 27.28 27.60
C VAL A 350 9.60 27.01 28.77
N LYS A 351 10.66 26.22 28.55
CA LYS A 351 11.49 25.69 29.64
C LYS A 351 12.38 26.73 30.31
N LYS A 352 12.87 27.74 29.57
CA LYS A 352 13.83 28.75 30.05
C LYS A 352 13.33 30.16 29.75
N GLY A 353 13.47 31.09 30.70
CA GLY A 353 13.11 32.51 30.56
C GLY A 353 12.52 33.14 31.83
N LYS A 354 12.35 34.47 31.86
CA LYS A 354 11.55 35.17 32.88
C LYS A 354 10.07 34.86 32.66
N GLU A 355 9.30 34.73 33.73
CA GLU A 355 7.90 34.27 33.68
C GLU A 355 6.99 35.17 32.80
N GLU A 356 7.24 36.47 32.80
CA GLU A 356 6.54 37.45 31.96
C GLU A 356 6.82 37.23 30.45
N VAL A 357 8.05 36.88 30.10
CA VAL A 357 8.45 36.59 28.72
C VAL A 357 7.89 35.24 28.27
N LYS A 358 7.90 34.24 29.15
CA LYS A 358 7.28 32.93 28.87
C LYS A 358 5.78 33.06 28.58
N SER A 359 5.08 33.85 29.38
CA SER A 359 3.63 34.04 29.24
C SER A 359 3.28 34.75 27.93
N LYS A 360 4.04 35.80 27.58
CA LYS A 360 3.88 36.50 26.30
C LYS A 360 4.18 35.59 25.11
N LEU A 361 5.26 34.82 25.18
CA LEU A 361 5.65 33.87 24.12
C LEU A 361 4.63 32.74 23.97
N ALA A 362 4.11 32.21 25.08
CA ALA A 362 3.09 31.17 25.08
C ALA A 362 1.79 31.70 24.44
N MET A 363 1.32 32.88 24.82
CA MET A 363 0.16 33.52 24.19
C MET A 363 0.37 33.77 22.70
N PHE A 364 1.57 34.21 22.31
CA PHE A 364 1.89 34.50 20.91
C PHE A 364 1.89 33.26 20.03
N LEU A 365 2.43 32.14 20.54
CA LEU A 365 2.52 30.87 19.82
C LEU A 365 1.23 30.03 19.84
N THR A 366 0.21 30.44 20.62
CA THR A 366 -1.10 29.79 20.65
C THR A 366 -1.89 30.13 19.38
N GLY A 367 -2.71 29.20 18.88
CA GLY A 367 -3.57 29.39 17.70
C GLY A 367 -3.36 28.32 16.61
N PRO A 368 -3.82 28.57 15.37
CA PRO A 368 -3.70 27.63 14.25
C PRO A 368 -2.25 27.22 13.98
N ILE A 369 -2.05 25.96 13.57
CA ILE A 369 -0.72 25.43 13.24
C ILE A 369 -0.10 26.13 12.02
N ASP A 370 -0.92 26.58 11.07
CA ASP A 370 -0.44 27.24 9.84
C ASP A 370 0.17 28.62 10.13
N ASP A 371 -0.37 29.32 11.12
CA ASP A 371 0.18 30.59 11.61
C ASP A 371 1.53 30.42 12.31
N LEU A 372 1.86 29.19 12.76
CA LEU A 372 3.07 28.93 13.55
C LEU A 372 4.32 29.29 12.77
N GLU A 373 4.34 29.06 11.46
CA GLU A 373 5.49 29.43 10.61
C GLU A 373 5.73 30.95 10.64
N GLY A 374 4.66 31.74 10.44
CA GLY A 374 4.73 33.19 10.46
C GLY A 374 5.17 33.72 11.83
N LYS A 375 4.61 33.15 12.90
CA LYS A 375 4.96 33.48 14.29
C LYS A 375 6.44 33.17 14.59
N LEU A 376 6.96 32.00 14.18
CA LEU A 376 8.37 31.64 14.36
C LEU A 376 9.31 32.55 13.54
N LYS A 377 8.90 32.96 12.34
CA LYS A 377 9.65 33.95 11.55
C LYS A 377 9.70 35.30 12.25
N GLN A 378 8.58 35.77 12.79
CA GLN A 378 8.53 37.03 13.56
C GLN A 378 9.42 36.97 14.79
N LEU A 379 9.45 35.86 15.52
CA LEU A 379 10.37 35.67 16.65
C LEU A 379 11.84 35.74 16.22
N THR A 380 12.18 35.25 15.02
CA THR A 380 13.54 35.33 14.49
C THR A 380 13.97 36.77 14.12
N VAL A 381 13.00 37.67 13.87
CA VAL A 381 13.19 39.05 13.40
C VAL A 381 13.03 40.08 14.52
N GLU A 382 12.05 39.90 15.42
CA GLU A 382 11.79 40.80 16.54
C GLU A 382 12.68 40.45 17.74
N LYS A 383 13.36 41.47 18.26
CA LYS A 383 14.06 41.39 19.54
C LYS A 383 13.03 41.31 20.67
N PHE A 384 12.52 40.12 20.97
CA PHE A 384 11.95 39.83 22.29
C PHE A 384 13.09 39.82 23.31
N VAL A 385 13.50 41.02 23.75
CA VAL A 385 14.52 41.30 24.78
C VAL A 385 13.85 41.80 26.04
#